data_AF-A0A3L6VSZ0-F1
#
_entry.id   AF-A0A3L6VSZ0-F1
#
_cell.length_a   1.000
_cell.length_b   1.000
_cell.length_c   1.000
_cell.angle_alpha   90.00
_cell.angle_beta   90.00
_cell.angle_gamma   90.00
#
_symmetry.space_group_name_H-M   'P 1'
#
loop_
_entity.id
_entity.type
_entity.pdbx_description
1 polymer ?
#
loop_
_entity_poly.entity_id
_entity_poly.type
_entity_poly.pdbx_seq_one_letter_code
_entity_poly.pdbx_strand_id
1 'polypeptide(L)'
;MDNNAVSQRCRYAYSNCHRRRAVKKDGHLHALCDFHREKANACQKKYAAKRQSSQQTKEHDQLDSAFHDPELLEPMPLQSDPVAFSEDDRELLGHIMSS
;
A
#
# COMPACT_ATOMS: atom_id res chain seq x y z
N MET A 1 24.66 0.73 30.72
CA MET A 1 24.32 2.11 30.29
C MET A 1 23.75 1.98 28.89
N ASP A 2 22.44 1.81 28.81
CA ASP A 2 21.80 1.16 27.67
C ASP A 2 21.55 2.18 26.56
N ASN A 3 22.16 1.94 25.41
CA ASN A 3 22.18 2.78 24.22
C ASN A 3 20.80 2.73 23.50
N ASN A 4 19.73 3.11 24.19
CA ASN A 4 18.33 3.00 23.76
C ASN A 4 17.78 4.33 23.17
N ALA A 5 18.57 5.40 23.15
CA ALA A 5 18.12 6.70 22.65
C ALA A 5 17.94 6.75 21.12
N VAL A 6 18.75 5.99 20.38
CA VAL A 6 18.66 5.90 18.90
C VAL A 6 17.43 5.07 18.49
N SER A 7 17.11 4.04 19.27
CA SER A 7 15.97 3.14 19.05
C SER A 7 14.61 3.75 19.42
N GLN A 8 14.53 5.00 19.85
CA GLN A 8 13.22 5.63 20.10
C GLN A 8 12.87 6.70 19.09
N ARG A 9 13.77 7.05 18.16
CA ARG A 9 13.52 8.11 17.18
C ARG A 9 12.84 7.60 15.92
N CYS A 10 11.99 8.44 15.35
CA CYS A 10 11.31 8.18 14.08
C CYS A 10 12.30 7.88 12.95
N ARG A 11 12.09 6.79 12.22
CA ARG A 11 12.93 6.35 11.10
C ARG A 11 12.42 6.86 9.75
N TYR A 12 12.04 8.13 9.69
CA TYR A 12 11.55 8.73 8.45
C TYR A 12 12.71 8.92 7.47
N ALA A 13 12.58 8.42 6.24
CA ALA A 13 13.70 8.32 5.30
C ALA A 13 14.10 9.66 4.66
N TYR A 14 13.15 10.57 4.46
CA TYR A 14 13.39 11.82 3.72
C TYR A 14 13.86 12.98 4.61
N SER A 15 13.74 12.86 5.94
CA SER A 15 14.24 13.88 6.86
C SER A 15 14.54 13.31 8.25
N ASN A 16 15.57 13.87 8.91
CA ASN A 16 15.93 13.50 10.27
C ASN A 16 14.83 13.96 11.24
N CYS A 17 13.99 13.01 11.66
CA CYS A 17 12.88 13.30 12.56
C CYS A 17 13.29 13.03 14.01
N HIS A 18 13.20 14.07 14.86
CA HIS A 18 13.59 13.98 16.27
C HIS A 18 12.46 13.50 17.20
N ARG A 19 11.24 13.32 16.66
CA ARG A 19 10.09 12.82 17.42
C ARG A 19 10.24 11.33 17.74
N ARG A 20 9.63 10.91 18.85
CA ARG A 20 9.62 9.51 19.26
C ARG A 20 8.76 8.65 18.34
N ARG A 21 9.10 7.36 18.23
CA ARG A 21 8.31 6.35 17.53
C ARG A 21 6.96 6.20 18.23
N ALA A 22 5.89 6.11 17.45
CA ALA A 22 4.56 5.90 17.99
C ALA A 22 4.43 4.49 18.56
N VAL A 23 3.53 4.30 19.51
CA VAL A 23 3.27 3.00 20.16
C VAL A 23 1.99 2.41 19.57
N LYS A 24 2.04 1.16 19.10
CA LYS A 24 0.86 0.38 18.71
C LYS A 24 0.02 0.05 19.94
N LYS A 25 -1.25 -0.32 19.75
CA LYS A 25 -2.11 -0.81 20.84
C LYS A 25 -1.49 -2.01 21.58
N ASP A 26 -0.73 -2.83 20.85
CA ASP A 26 0.00 -4.00 21.37
C ASP A 26 1.29 -3.65 22.14
N GLY A 27 1.60 -2.36 22.32
CA GLY A 27 2.81 -1.90 23.01
C GLY A 27 4.08 -1.85 22.15
N HIS A 28 4.06 -2.42 20.93
CA HIS A 28 5.19 -2.35 20.01
C HIS A 28 5.36 -0.97 19.37
N LEU A 29 6.61 -0.53 19.18
CA LEU A 29 6.92 0.72 18.50
C LEU A 29 6.72 0.61 16.98
N HIS A 30 5.96 1.54 16.41
CA HIS A 30 5.96 1.80 14.96
C HIS A 30 7.34 2.23 14.48
N ALA A 31 7.59 2.16 13.17
CA ALA A 31 8.80 2.73 12.57
C ALA A 31 8.82 4.27 12.58
N LEU A 32 7.63 4.89 12.54
CA LEU A 32 7.43 6.33 12.41
C LEU A 32 6.81 6.94 13.68
N CYS A 33 6.95 8.25 13.85
CA CYS A 33 6.19 9.03 14.83
C CYS A 33 4.74 9.24 14.39
N ASP A 34 3.88 9.68 15.31
CA ASP A 34 2.46 9.93 15.03
C ASP A 34 2.24 10.88 13.86
N PHE A 35 2.99 11.98 13.83
CA PHE A 35 2.93 12.96 12.75
C PHE A 35 3.20 12.35 11.37
N HIS A 36 4.23 11.52 11.24
CA HIS A 36 4.56 10.91 9.95
C HIS A 36 3.60 9.78 9.57
N ARG A 37 3.02 9.08 10.56
CA ARG A 37 1.96 8.09 10.32
C ARG A 37 0.71 8.76 9.75
N GLU A 38 0.28 9.86 10.36
CA GLU A 38 -0.89 10.61 9.88
C GLU A 38 -0.66 11.21 8.50
N LYS A 39 0.53 11.77 8.24
CA LYS A 39 0.90 12.27 6.92
C LYS A 39 0.87 11.16 5.86
N ALA A 40 1.41 9.98 6.17
CA ALA A 40 1.37 8.83 5.26
C ALA A 40 -0.08 8.40 4.97
N ASN A 41 -0.93 8.33 6.00
CA ASN A 41 -2.34 8.01 5.85
C ASN A 41 -3.06 9.06 4.97
N ALA A 42 -2.75 10.34 5.14
CA ALA A 42 -3.31 11.40 4.30
C ALA A 42 -2.87 11.26 2.84
N CYS A 43 -1.59 10.96 2.58
CA CYS A 43 -1.09 10.69 1.24
C CYS A 43 -1.78 9.48 0.60
N GLN A 44 -1.96 8.39 1.35
CA GLN A 44 -2.65 7.18 0.88
C GLN A 44 -4.11 7.48 0.53
N LYS A 45 -4.83 8.21 1.38
CA LYS A 45 -6.22 8.63 1.11
C LYS A 45 -6.33 9.47 -0.16
N LYS A 46 -5.41 10.43 -0.35
CA LYS A 46 -5.36 11.24 -1.58
C LYS A 46 -5.11 10.40 -2.83
N TYR A 47 -4.18 9.43 -2.74
CA TYR A 47 -3.88 8.52 -3.85
C TYR A 47 -5.08 7.64 -4.18
N ALA A 48 -5.75 7.07 -3.18
CA ALA A 48 -6.96 6.28 -3.36
C ALA A 48 -8.10 7.10 -4.00
N ALA A 49 -8.34 8.32 -3.51
CA ALA A 49 -9.35 9.22 -4.09
C ALA A 49 -9.04 9.56 -5.56
N LYS A 50 -7.79 9.87 -5.89
CA LYS A 50 -7.37 10.14 -7.27
C LYS A 50 -7.54 8.90 -8.16
N ARG A 51 -7.19 7.71 -7.65
CA ARG A 51 -7.39 6.45 -8.37
C ARG A 51 -8.87 6.18 -8.64
N GLN A 52 -9.75 6.40 -7.66
CA GLN A 52 -11.19 6.26 -7.81
C GLN A 52 -11.77 7.24 -8.83
N SER A 53 -11.38 8.52 -8.78
CA SER A 53 -11.85 9.52 -9.75
C SER A 53 -11.39 9.21 -11.18
N SER A 54 -10.16 8.70 -11.36
CA SER A 54 -9.64 8.33 -12.68
C SER A 54 -10.18 7.00 -13.20
N GLN A 55 -10.72 6.15 -12.33
CA GLN A 55 -11.43 4.93 -12.74
C GLN A 55 -12.86 5.28 -13.17
N GLN A 56 -13.58 6.12 -12.43
CA GLN A 56 -14.94 6.56 -12.81
C GLN A 56 -15.00 7.21 -14.20
N THR A 57 -13.95 7.91 -14.64
CA THR A 57 -13.89 8.48 -16.00
C THR A 57 -13.60 7.46 -17.11
N LYS A 58 -13.12 6.25 -16.78
CA LYS A 58 -12.86 5.18 -17.75
C LYS A 58 -14.05 4.23 -17.94
N GLU A 59 -14.98 4.19 -16.99
CA GLU A 59 -16.19 3.37 -17.11
C GLU A 59 -17.21 3.97 -18.10
N HIS A 60 -17.08 5.24 -18.50
CA HIS A 60 -18.00 5.92 -19.43
C HIS A 60 -17.43 6.10 -20.86
N ASP A 61 -16.21 5.62 -21.12
CA ASP A 61 -15.51 5.79 -22.41
C ASP A 61 -14.89 4.45 -22.91
N GLN A 62 -15.53 3.32 -22.60
CA GLN A 62 -15.07 1.98 -23.03
C GLN A 62 -16.11 1.21 -23.86
N LEU A 63 -17.19 1.86 -24.32
CA LEU A 63 -18.17 1.25 -25.21
C LEU A 63 -18.05 1.68 -26.68
N ASP A 64 -16.93 2.27 -27.13
CA ASP A 64 -16.83 2.74 -28.53
C ASP A 64 -15.46 2.67 -29.25
N SER A 65 -14.50 1.83 -28.84
CA SER A 65 -13.29 1.61 -29.67
C SER A 65 -12.78 0.18 -29.66
N ALA A 66 -13.59 -0.75 -30.15
CA ALA A 66 -13.05 -1.83 -30.97
C ALA A 66 -12.36 -1.20 -32.21
N PHE A 67 -11.37 -1.87 -32.80
CA PHE A 67 -10.66 -1.51 -34.05
C PHE A 67 -9.46 -0.53 -33.95
N HIS A 68 -8.31 -1.01 -33.44
CA HIS A 68 -7.02 -0.70 -34.07
C HIS A 68 -6.01 -1.86 -33.88
N ASP A 69 -5.88 -2.61 -34.96
CA ASP A 69 -4.77 -3.45 -35.47
C ASP A 69 -4.05 -4.49 -34.55
N PRO A 70 -4.21 -5.81 -34.81
CA PRO A 70 -3.74 -6.91 -33.95
C PRO A 70 -2.37 -7.54 -34.28
N GLU A 71 -1.46 -6.93 -35.07
CA GLU A 71 -0.31 -7.69 -35.62
C GLU A 71 1.05 -7.60 -34.86
N LEU A 72 1.18 -6.95 -33.69
CA LEU A 72 2.53 -6.80 -33.09
C LEU A 72 2.63 -6.88 -31.56
N LEU A 73 1.82 -7.74 -30.95
CA LEU A 73 2.06 -8.17 -29.58
C LEU A 73 2.26 -9.67 -29.56
N GLU A 74 3.52 -10.11 -29.54
CA GLU A 74 3.81 -11.51 -29.23
C GLU A 74 3.20 -11.83 -27.85
N PRO A 75 2.43 -12.92 -27.73
CA PRO A 75 1.75 -13.24 -26.48
C PRO A 75 2.78 -13.55 -25.40
N MET A 76 2.73 -12.78 -24.30
CA MET A 76 3.42 -13.17 -23.07
C MET A 76 2.98 -14.59 -22.68
N PRO A 77 3.90 -15.49 -22.31
CA PRO A 77 3.53 -16.83 -21.93
C PRO A 77 2.59 -16.78 -20.73
N LEU A 78 1.37 -17.30 -20.93
CA LEU A 78 0.43 -17.60 -19.85
C LEU A 78 1.09 -18.64 -18.94
N GLN A 79 1.67 -18.21 -17.83
CA GLN A 79 1.93 -19.10 -16.71
C GLN A 79 0.56 -19.50 -16.16
N SER A 80 0.08 -20.67 -16.56
CA SER A 80 -1.17 -21.27 -16.13
C SER A 80 -1.07 -21.89 -14.74
N ASP A 81 -0.23 -21.35 -13.88
CA ASP A 81 -0.24 -21.73 -12.48
C ASP A 81 -1.31 -20.87 -11.79
N PRO A 82 -2.31 -21.47 -11.13
CA PRO A 82 -3.18 -20.69 -10.27
C PRO A 82 -2.28 -19.96 -9.28
N VAL A 83 -2.41 -18.63 -9.19
CA VAL A 83 -1.81 -17.88 -8.08
C VAL A 83 -2.51 -18.38 -6.83
N ALA A 84 -1.99 -19.47 -6.27
CA ALA A 84 -2.44 -20.00 -5.00
C ALA A 84 -2.14 -18.91 -4.01
N PHE A 85 -3.16 -18.15 -3.61
CA PHE A 85 -3.09 -17.35 -2.40
C PHE A 85 -2.60 -18.30 -1.32
N SER A 86 -1.40 -18.05 -0.79
CA SER A 86 -0.84 -18.92 0.23
C SER A 86 -1.82 -18.95 1.41
N GLU A 87 -1.89 -20.06 2.15
CA GLU A 87 -2.77 -20.15 3.31
C GLU A 87 -2.48 -19.02 4.33
N ASP A 88 -1.24 -18.55 4.38
CA ASP A 88 -0.80 -17.41 5.18
C ASP A 88 -1.46 -16.08 4.73
N ASP A 89 -1.66 -15.88 3.42
CA ASP A 89 -2.33 -14.68 2.89
C ASP A 89 -3.83 -14.66 3.19
N ARG A 90 -4.46 -15.84 3.23
CA ARG A 90 -5.89 -16.00 3.57
C ARG A 90 -6.15 -15.76 5.05
N GLU A 91 -5.26 -16.25 5.92
CA GLU A 91 -5.28 -16.01 7.37
C GLU A 91 -5.07 -14.53 7.70
N LEU A 92 -4.14 -13.87 6.99
CA LEU A 92 -3.83 -12.46 7.18
C LEU A 92 -5.01 -11.54 6.80
N LEU A 93 -5.73 -11.86 5.72
CA LEU A 93 -6.94 -11.12 5.34
C LEU A 93 -8.12 -11.37 6.29
N GLY A 94 -8.27 -12.58 6.82
CA GLY A 94 -9.33 -12.92 7.78
C GLY A 94 -9.23 -12.13 9.09
N HIS A 95 -8.00 -11.93 9.59
CA HIS A 95 -7.76 -11.14 10.81
C HIS A 95 -7.96 -9.63 10.61
N ILE A 96 -7.72 -9.12 9.39
CA ILE A 96 -7.94 -7.70 9.06
C ILE A 96 -9.44 -7.38 8.95
N MET A 97 -10.27 -8.33 8.47
CA MET A 97 -11.70 -8.11 8.21
C MET A 97 -12.62 -8.42 9.41
N SER A 98 -12.07 -8.91 10.53
CA SER A 98 -12.85 -9.25 11.74
C SER A 98 -12.60 -8.32 12.94
N SER A 99 -11.95 -7.16 12.75
CA SER A 99 -11.76 -6.10 13.76
C SER A 99 -12.49 -4.81 13.40
#